data_AF-A0A497MVA8-F1
#
_entry.id   AF-A0A497MVA8-F1
#
_cell.length_a   1.000
_cell.length_b   1.000
_cell.length_c   1.000
_cell.angle_alpha   90.00
_cell.angle_beta   90.00
_cell.angle_gamma   90.00
#
_symmetry.space_group_name_H-M   'P 1'
#
loop_
_entity.id
_entity.type
_entity.pdbx_description
1 polymer ?
#
loop_
_entity_poly.entity_id
_entity_poly.type
_entity_poly.pdbx_seq_one_letter_code
_entity_poly.pdbx_strand_id
1 'polypeptide(L)' 'PRELRRRICKYCKSLLRPGVNCRVRVRQRREPHIVVTCFNCGRVSRYPIRRKG' A
#
# COMPACT_ATOMS: atom_id res chain seq x y z
N PRO A 1 5.75 -1.57 15.41
CA PRO A 1 4.53 -2.13 14.76
C PRO A 1 4.58 -2.04 13.21
N ARG A 2 4.61 -3.18 12.50
CA ARG A 2 4.71 -3.21 11.01
C ARG A 2 3.48 -2.63 10.30
N GLU A 3 2.34 -2.62 10.98
CA GLU A 3 1.04 -2.17 10.44
C GLU A 3 0.98 -0.65 10.26
N LEU A 4 1.49 0.12 11.22
CA LEU A 4 1.52 1.58 11.14
C LEU A 4 2.35 2.07 9.95
N ARG A 5 3.48 1.41 9.64
CA ARG A 5 4.36 1.79 8.52
C ARG A 5 3.69 1.66 7.15
N ARG A 6 2.58 0.91 7.03
CA ARG A 6 1.81 0.76 5.78
C ARG A 6 0.68 1.79 5.65
N ARG A 7 0.33 2.47 6.74
CA ARG A 7 -0.70 3.52 6.78
C ARG A 7 -0.13 4.92 6.54
N ILE A 8 1.16 5.06 6.27
CA ILE A 8 1.80 6.35 6.01
C ILE A 8 2.49 6.30 4.66
N CYS A 9 2.28 7.31 3.83
CA CYS A 9 3.03 7.45 2.59
C CYS A 9 4.49 7.79 2.93
N LYS A 10 5.44 6.99 2.45
CA LYS A 10 6.88 7.26 2.67
C LYS A 10 7.37 8.55 2.00
N TYR A 11 6.61 9.09 1.06
CA TYR A 11 6.99 10.27 0.27
C TYR A 11 6.44 11.55 0.87
N CYS A 12 5.12 11.74 0.80
CA CYS A 12 4.46 12.94 1.33
C CYS A 12 4.17 12.88 2.84
N LYS A 13 4.50 11.76 3.51
CA LYS A 13 4.21 11.53 4.95
C LYS A 13 2.73 11.63 5.33
N SER A 14 1.82 11.71 4.35
CA SER A 14 0.38 11.77 4.62
C SER A 14 -0.14 10.42 5.11
N LEU A 15 -1.14 10.48 5.99
CA LEU A 15 -1.87 9.31 6.45
C LEU A 15 -2.67 8.71 5.28
N LEU A 16 -2.43 7.44 4.96
CA LEU A 16 -3.12 6.69 3.93
C LEU A 16 -4.42 6.12 4.52
N ARG A 17 -5.55 6.69 4.12
CA ARG A 17 -6.92 6.28 4.45
C ARG A 17 -7.57 5.65 3.22
N PRO A 18 -7.75 4.31 3.20
CA PRO A 18 -8.39 3.61 2.10
C PRO A 18 -9.76 4.19 1.78
N GLY A 19 -10.03 4.47 0.50
CA GLY A 19 -11.30 5.04 0.04
C GLY A 19 -11.37 6.57 0.05
N VAL A 20 -10.48 7.26 0.78
CA VAL A 20 -10.45 8.72 0.84
C VAL A 20 -9.26 9.28 0.06
N ASN A 21 -8.04 8.93 0.47
CA ASN A 21 -6.81 9.49 -0.12
C ASN A 21 -5.83 8.42 -0.60
N CYS A 22 -6.21 7.15 -0.52
CA CYS A 22 -5.45 6.07 -1.09
C CYS A 22 -6.33 4.96 -1.64
N ARG A 23 -5.79 4.23 -2.62
CA ARG A 23 -6.41 3.08 -3.25
C ARG A 23 -5.57 1.84 -2.99
N VAL A 24 -6.16 0.84 -2.35
CA VAL A 24 -5.54 -0.45 -2.06
C VAL A 24 -6.12 -1.50 -3.00
N ARG A 25 -5.27 -2.24 -3.70
CA ARG A 25 -5.65 -3.32 -4.61
C ARG A 25 -4.82 -4.56 -4.34
N VAL A 26 -5.46 -5.72 -4.31
CA VAL A 26 -4.76 -7.01 -4.30
C VAL A 26 -4.60 -7.47 -5.75
N ARG A 27 -3.37 -7.77 -6.15
CA ARG A 27 -3.04 -8.31 -7.47
C ARG A 27 -2.41 -9.68 -7.28
N GLN A 28 -2.87 -10.65 -8.07
CA GLN A 28 -2.40 -12.04 -7.98
C GLN A 28 -1.49 -12.45 -9.15
N ARG A 29 -1.34 -11.59 -10.17
CA ARG A 29 -0.53 -11.92 -11.36
C ARG A 29 0.97 -11.92 -11.03
N ARG A 30 1.68 -12.97 -11.48
CA ARG A 30 3.10 -13.30 -11.20
C ARG A 30 3.37 -13.64 -9.74
N GLU A 31 3.18 -12.69 -8.83
CA GLU A 31 3.31 -12.89 -7.39
C GLU A 31 2.13 -12.18 -6.69
N PRO A 32 1.48 -12.80 -5.69
CA PRO A 32 0.42 -12.14 -4.94
C PRO A 32 0.98 -10.95 -4.16
N HIS A 33 0.51 -9.74 -4.47
CA HIS A 33 0.98 -8.51 -3.87
C HIS A 33 -0.14 -7.49 -3.67
N ILE A 34 0.03 -6.64 -2.66
CA ILE A 34 -0.84 -5.52 -2.34
C ILE A 34 -0.23 -4.27 -2.98
N VAL A 35 -1.00 -3.59 -3.80
CA VAL A 35 -0.66 -2.30 -4.41
C VAL A 35 -1.41 -1.21 -3.66
N VAL A 36 -0.69 -0.25 -3.08
CA VAL A 36 -1.25 0.92 -2.42
C VAL A 36 -0.85 2.16 -3.21
N THR A 37 -1.84 2.86 -3.76
CA THR A 37 -1.63 4.11 -4.50
C THR A 37 -2.07 5.28 -3.63
N CYS A 38 -1.17 6.23 -3.39
CA CYS A 38 -1.50 7.48 -2.72
C CYS A 38 -2.08 8.47 -3.73
N PHE A 39 -3.24 9.07 -3.45
CA PHE A 39 -3.84 10.08 -4.32
C PHE A 39 -3.27 11.47 -4.10
N ASN A 40 -2.64 11.73 -2.94
CA ASN A 40 -2.03 13.03 -2.67
C ASN A 40 -0.73 13.25 -3.46
N CYS A 41 0.07 12.20 -3.70
CA CYS A 41 1.36 12.30 -4.40
C CYS A 41 1.49 11.37 -5.62
N GLY A 42 0.47 10.57 -5.93
CA GLY A 42 0.49 9.59 -7.02
C GLY A 42 1.37 8.36 -6.78
N ARG A 43 2.12 8.29 -5.66
CA ARG A 43 3.10 7.22 -5.45
C ARG A 43 2.43 5.86 -5.22
N VAL A 44 2.96 4.85 -5.90
CA VAL A 44 2.53 3.45 -5.81
C VAL A 44 3.52 2.65 -4.95
N SER A 45 3.05 2.13 -3.83
CA SER A 45 3.77 1.20 -2.97
C SER A 45 3.29 -0.23 -3.23
N ARG A 46 4.22 -1.19 -3.28
CA ARG A 46 3.92 -2.62 -3.50
C ARG A 46 4.41 -3.44 -2.31
N TYR A 47 3.57 -4.30 -1.78
CA TYR A 47 3.89 -5.19 -0.66
C TYR A 47 3.59 -6.64 -1.07
N PRO A 48 4.61 -7.50 -1.22
CA PRO A 48 4.37 -8.90 -1.52
C PRO A 48 3.63 -9.59 -0.37
N ILE A 49 2.65 -10.40 -0.70
CA ILE A 49 1.93 -11.28 0.23
C ILE A 49 2.72 -12.58 0.26
N ARG A 50 3.82 -12.61 1.03
CA ARG A 50 4.48 -13.89 1.33
C ARG A 50 3.54 -14.70 2.23
N ARG A 51 3.11 -15.88 1.76
CA ARG A 51 2.60 -16.91 2.67
C ARG A 51 3.72 -17.20 3.66
N LYS A 52 3.48 -16.96 4.95
CA LYS A 52 4.30 -17.58 5.99
C LYS A 52 3.95 -19.07 5.92
N GLY A 53 4.81 -19.84 5.26
CA GLY A 53 4.85 -21.29 5.46
C GLY A 53 5.36 -21.60 6.85
#